data_AF-A0A7W8P7J8-F1
#
_entry.id   AF-A0A7W8P7J8-F1
#
_cell.length_a   1.000
_cell.length_b   1.000
_cell.length_c   1.000
_cell.angle_alpha   90.00
_cell.angle_beta   90.00
_cell.angle_gamma   90.00
#
_symmetry.space_group_name_H-M   'P 1'
#
loop_
_entity.id
_entity.type
_entity.pdbx_description
1 polymer ?
#
loop_
_entity_poly.entity_id
_entity_poly.type
_entity_poly.pdbx_seq_one_letter_code
_entity_poly.pdbx_strand_id
1 'polypeptide(L)'
;MSYEQDSDSVRVVLSAPQLSAVLARHSISPTEMLSNRLWGGLQVVGGVLEMAGAAALCVLPEPTMASKAGCVVFGAHGSDTAAAGLRQV
;
A
#
# COMPACT_ATOMS: atom_id res chain seq x y z
N MET A 1 -12.41 11.53 -22.91
CA MET A 1 -13.12 10.24 -23.03
C MET A 1 -14.54 10.44 -22.60
N SER A 2 -15.43 10.65 -23.56
CA SER A 2 -16.88 10.69 -23.37
C SER A 2 -17.36 9.27 -23.06
N TYR A 3 -18.10 9.10 -21.97
CA TYR A 3 -18.79 7.85 -21.69
C TYR A 3 -20.00 7.77 -22.62
N GLU A 4 -19.89 7.03 -23.72
CA GLU A 4 -21.07 6.51 -24.40
C GLU A 4 -21.76 5.55 -23.42
N GLN A 5 -22.90 5.97 -22.88
CA GLN A 5 -23.82 5.09 -22.18
C GLN A 5 -24.47 4.19 -23.22
N ASP A 6 -23.81 3.08 -23.53
CA ASP A 6 -24.44 1.94 -24.18
C ASP A 6 -25.47 1.37 -23.21
N SER A 7 -26.73 1.74 -23.41
CA SER A 7 -27.87 1.54 -22.50
C SER A 7 -28.25 0.07 -22.25
N ASP A 8 -27.60 -0.88 -22.94
CA ASP A 8 -27.76 -2.33 -22.78
C ASP A 8 -26.52 -3.02 -22.16
N SER A 9 -25.46 -2.29 -21.79
CA SER A 9 -24.23 -2.89 -21.24
C SER A 9 -24.20 -2.92 -19.70
N VAL A 10 -23.93 -4.09 -19.12
CA VAL A 10 -23.67 -4.25 -17.68
C VAL A 10 -22.16 -4.20 -17.43
N ARG A 11 -21.70 -3.17 -16.72
CA ARG A 11 -20.31 -3.06 -16.24
C ARG A 11 -20.24 -3.45 -14.76
N VAL A 12 -19.43 -4.46 -14.45
CA VAL A 12 -19.11 -4.85 -13.08
C VAL A 12 -17.70 -4.36 -12.73
N VAL A 13 -17.57 -3.55 -11.68
CA VAL A 13 -16.27 -3.09 -11.16
C VAL A 13 -15.94 -3.90 -9.92
N LEU A 14 -14.81 -4.60 -9.97
CA LEU A 14 -14.32 -5.41 -8.86
C LEU A 14 -12.99 -4.85 -8.36
N SER A 15 -12.80 -4.81 -7.05
CA SER A 15 -11.47 -4.61 -6.47
C SER A 15 -10.58 -5.84 -6.76
N ALA A 16 -9.27 -5.67 -6.67
CA ALA A 16 -8.32 -6.78 -6.80
C ALA A 16 -8.68 -8.00 -5.92
N PRO A 17 -9.01 -7.85 -4.61
CA PRO A 17 -9.44 -8.99 -3.80
C PRO A 17 -10.80 -9.57 -4.22
N GLN A 18 -11.74 -8.75 -4.70
CA GLN A 18 -13.01 -9.28 -5.20
C GLN A 18 -12.82 -10.13 -6.47
N LEU A 19 -11.95 -9.69 -7.39
CA LEU A 19 -11.60 -10.45 -8.59
C LEU A 19 -10.89 -11.76 -8.23
N SER A 20 -9.95 -11.74 -7.27
CA SER A 20 -9.26 -12.96 -6.85
C SER A 20 -10.20 -13.96 -6.20
N ALA A 21 -11.18 -13.51 -5.40
CA ALA A 21 -12.20 -14.36 -4.81
C ALA A 21 -13.07 -15.05 -5.87
N VAL A 22 -13.46 -14.33 -6.92
CA VAL A 22 -14.20 -14.90 -8.07
C VAL A 22 -13.39 -15.98 -8.78
N LEU A 23 -12.11 -15.71 -9.06
CA LEU A 23 -11.20 -16.67 -9.69
C LEU A 23 -10.95 -17.91 -8.81
N ALA A 24 -10.88 -17.71 -7.49
CA ALA A 24 -10.73 -18.77 -6.49
C ALA A 24 -12.04 -19.50 -6.15
N ARG A 25 -13.17 -19.09 -6.75
CA ARG A 25 -14.51 -19.62 -6.46
C ARG A 25 -14.91 -19.55 -4.98
N HIS A 26 -14.43 -18.53 -4.28
CA HIS A 26 -14.68 -18.32 -2.85
C HIS A 26 -15.34 -16.96 -2.59
N SER A 27 -15.87 -16.76 -1.38
CA SER A 27 -16.44 -15.50 -0.92
C SER A 27 -15.59 -14.92 0.19
N ILE A 28 -15.34 -13.62 0.20
CA ILE A 28 -14.59 -12.97 1.28
C ILE A 28 -15.53 -12.71 2.46
N SER A 29 -15.18 -13.22 3.64
CA SER A 29 -15.93 -12.92 4.87
C SER A 29 -15.67 -11.50 5.38
N PRO A 30 -16.61 -10.90 6.15
CA PRO A 30 -16.38 -9.61 6.80
C PRO A 30 -15.12 -9.58 7.68
N THR A 31 -14.81 -10.70 8.33
CA THR A 31 -13.61 -10.86 9.15
C THR A 31 -12.32 -10.85 8.33
N GLU A 32 -12.29 -11.48 7.16
CA GLU A 32 -11.13 -11.42 6.26
C GLU A 32 -10.93 -10.01 5.70
N MET A 33 -12.01 -9.31 5.35
CA MET A 33 -11.90 -7.90 4.94
C MET A 33 -11.33 -7.03 6.05
N LEU A 34 -11.82 -7.19 7.28
CA LEU A 34 -11.30 -6.44 8.43
C LEU A 34 -9.84 -6.79 8.70
N SER A 35 -9.45 -8.07 8.60
CA SER A 35 -8.06 -8.49 8.77
C SER A 35 -7.14 -7.82 7.75
N ASN A 36 -7.50 -7.82 6.46
CA ASN A 36 -6.72 -7.16 5.41
C ASN A 36 -6.57 -5.66 5.66
N ARG A 37 -7.64 -4.99 6.09
CA ARG A 37 -7.59 -3.56 6.42
C ARG A 37 -6.70 -3.26 7.61
N LEU A 38 -6.74 -4.10 8.64
CA LEU A 38 -5.89 -3.95 9.82
C LEU A 38 -4.41 -4.17 9.47
N TRP A 39 -4.10 -5.21 8.69
CA TRP A 39 -2.74 -5.44 8.20
C TRP A 39 -2.26 -4.34 7.26
N GLY A 40 -3.13 -3.85 6.39
CA GLY A 40 -2.87 -2.69 5.52
C GLY A 40 -2.57 -1.44 6.34
N GLY A 41 -3.43 -1.13 7.32
CA GLY A 41 -3.23 0.01 8.22
C GLY A 41 -1.93 -0.09 9.02
N LEU A 42 -1.58 -1.29 9.49
CA LEU A 42 -0.30 -1.51 10.18
C LEU A 42 0.90 -1.27 9.25
N GLN A 43 0.82 -1.71 7.99
CA GLN A 43 1.85 -1.40 6.98
C GLN A 43 1.95 0.10 6.71
N VAL A 44 0.83 0.83 6.63
CA VAL A 44 0.85 2.29 6.48
C VAL A 44 1.58 2.94 7.65
N VAL A 45 1.22 2.59 8.88
CA VAL A 45 1.87 3.13 10.08
C VAL A 45 3.35 2.77 10.11
N GLY A 46 3.69 1.52 9.83
CA GLY A 46 5.09 1.05 9.79
C GLY A 46 5.93 1.79 8.74
N GLY A 47 5.43 1.93 7.51
CA GLY A 47 6.11 2.65 6.44
C GLY A 47 6.29 4.14 6.75
N VAL A 48 5.30 4.80 7.36
CA VAL A 48 5.42 6.20 7.80
C VAL A 48 6.46 6.36 8.92
N LEU A 49 6.49 5.45 9.89
CA LEU A 49 7.51 5.47 10.94
C LEU A 49 8.91 5.24 10.37
N GLU A 50 9.04 4.36 9.39
CA GLU A 50 10.30 4.13 8.69
C GLU A 50 10.75 5.37 7.90
N MET A 51 9.83 6.04 7.19
CA MET A 51 10.11 7.32 6.52
C MET A 51 10.56 8.41 7.51
N ALA A 52 9.98 8.46 8.70
CA ALA A 52 10.42 9.39 9.75
C ALA A 52 11.85 9.06 10.22
N GLY A 53 12.17 7.78 10.41
CA GLY A 53 13.51 7.30 10.69
C GLY A 53 14.50 7.64 9.57
N ALA A 54 14.09 7.47 8.31
CA ALA A 54 14.88 7.84 7.14
C ALA A 54 15.19 9.34 7.12
N ALA A 55 14.19 10.20 7.38
CA ALA A 55 14.37 11.64 7.49
C ALA A 55 15.40 12.03 8.58
N ALA A 56 15.41 11.33 9.72
CA ALA A 56 16.42 11.51 10.75
C ALA A 56 17.84 11.13 10.25
N LEU A 57 17.98 10.02 9.51
CA LEU A 57 19.25 9.64 8.89
C LEU A 57 19.72 10.67 7.85
N CYS A 58 18.79 11.34 7.16
CA CYS A 58 19.12 12.37 6.17
C CYS A 58 19.80 13.60 6.80
N VAL A 59 19.60 13.87 8.09
CA VAL A 59 20.22 15.01 8.80
C VAL A 59 21.35 14.60 9.75
N LEU A 60 21.52 13.30 10.01
CA LEU A 60 22.59 12.79 10.87
C LEU A 60 23.98 13.17 10.29
N PRO A 61 24.85 13.84 11.06
CA PRO A 61 26.19 14.16 10.63
C PRO A 61 27.09 12.94 10.82
N GLU A 62 27.59 12.37 9.74
CA GLU A 62 28.57 11.29 9.80
C GLU A 62 29.54 11.32 8.60
N PRO A 63 30.80 10.89 8.79
CA PRO A 63 31.85 11.06 7.78
C PRO A 63 31.85 9.98 6.69
N THR A 64 31.09 8.89 6.84
CA THR A 64 31.15 7.73 5.93
C THR A 64 30.03 7.70 4.89
N MET A 65 29.13 8.68 4.92
CA MET A 65 27.92 8.76 4.08
C MET A 65 26.92 7.60 4.28
N ALA A 66 27.13 6.71 5.24
CA ALA A 66 26.28 5.53 5.43
C ALA A 66 24.84 5.93 5.79
N SER A 67 24.65 6.97 6.60
CA SER A 67 23.35 7.53 6.98
C SER A 67 22.66 8.20 5.80
N LYS A 68 23.40 8.75 4.83
CA LYS A 68 22.79 9.30 3.61
C LYS A 68 22.31 8.19 2.69
N ALA A 69 23.09 7.12 2.56
CA ALA A 69 22.63 5.92 1.86
C ALA A 69 21.41 5.30 2.56
N GLY A 70 21.46 5.19 3.89
CA GLY A 70 20.34 4.71 4.71
C GLY A 70 19.08 5.56 4.53
N CYS A 71 19.19 6.88 4.61
CA CYS A 71 18.09 7.82 4.32
C CYS A 71 17.38 7.49 2.99
N VAL A 72 18.12 7.26 1.91
CA VAL A 72 17.52 6.94 0.60
C VAL A 72 16.89 5.56 0.60
N VAL A 73 17.58 4.54 1.13
CA VAL A 73 17.11 3.15 1.12
C VAL A 73 15.86 2.98 1.99
N PHE A 74 15.90 3.41 3.25
CA PHE A 74 14.76 3.35 4.17
C PHE A 74 13.65 4.31 3.74
N GLY A 75 13.98 5.45 3.13
CA GLY A 75 12.99 6.35 2.56
C GLY A 75 12.19 5.70 1.44
N ALA A 76 12.89 5.01 0.52
CA ALA A 76 12.24 4.25 -0.56
C ALA A 76 11.44 3.05 -0.03
N HIS A 77 12.03 2.26 0.87
CA HIS A 77 11.37 1.08 1.46
C HIS A 77 10.14 1.46 2.28
N GLY A 78 10.23 2.49 3.14
CA GLY A 78 9.11 3.00 3.91
C GLY A 78 7.99 3.57 3.03
N SER A 79 8.35 4.28 1.95
CA SER A 79 7.37 4.79 0.98
C SER A 79 6.64 3.67 0.24
N ASP A 80 7.36 2.64 -0.21
CA ASP A 80 6.76 1.47 -0.85
C ASP A 80 5.86 0.70 0.11
N THR A 81 6.32 0.47 1.35
CA THR A 81 5.55 -0.18 2.42
C THR A 81 4.25 0.57 2.70
N ALA A 82 4.32 1.90 2.84
CA ALA A 82 3.13 2.72 3.05
C ALA A 82 2.18 2.67 1.85
N ALA A 83 2.69 2.74 0.62
CA ALA A 83 1.88 2.65 -0.60
C ALA A 83 1.23 1.26 -0.76
N ALA A 84 1.93 0.19 -0.40
CA ALA A 84 1.42 -1.17 -0.37
C ALA A 84 0.30 -1.32 0.68
N GLY A 85 0.51 -0.77 1.87
CA GLY A 85 -0.50 -0.73 2.93
C GLY A 85 -1.75 0.04 2.50
N LEU A 86 -1.61 1.21 1.89
CA LEU A 86 -2.74 2.04 1.42
C LEU A 86 -3.63 1.32 0.41
N ARG A 87 -3.07 0.41 -0.39
CA ARG A 87 -3.84 -0.42 -1.34
C ARG A 87 -4.64 -1.54 -0.67
N GLN A 88 -4.38 -1.83 0.60
CA GLN A 88 -5.03 -2.88 1.39
C GLN A 88 -6.10 -2.36 2.36
N VAL A 89 -6.19 -1.04 2.55
CA VAL A 89 -7.21 -0.40 3.44
C VAL A 89 -8.46 -0.01 2.66
#